data_AF-A0A6A4TG69-F1
#
_entry.id   AF-A0A6A4TG69-F1
#
_cell.length_a   1.000
_cell.length_b   1.000
_cell.length_c   1.000
_cell.angle_alpha   90.00
_cell.angle_beta   90.00
_cell.angle_gamma   90.00
#
_symmetry.space_group_name_H-M   'P 1'
#
loop_
_entity.id
_entity.type
_entity.pdbx_description
1 polymer ?
#
loop_
_entity_poly.entity_id
_entity_poly.type
_entity_poly.pdbx_seq_one_letter_code
_entity_poly.pdbx_strand_id
1 'polypeptide(L)'
;MLEMKSLQDEPVEGFKITLVDESDMYNWEVAIFGPPNTHYEGGYFKARIKFPVDYPYSPPAFRFLTKMWHPNIYENGDVCISILHPPVDDPQSGELPSERWNPTQNVRTILLSVISLLNEPNTFSPANVDASVMYRKWRDSKGKDREYIEIIRKQVLATKADAERDGVKVPITLDEYCEWSLPVVVVVVVSSSSSREECNITGNLTKQCCEETASTGHQVSSARRSTDSGGLTC
;
A
#
# COMPACT_ATOMS: atom_id res chain seq x y z
N MET A 1 -13.81 -1.39 12.32
CA MET A 1 -14.81 -1.83 11.30
C MET A 1 -14.85 -0.92 10.09
N LEU A 2 -14.99 0.40 10.25
CA LEU A 2 -15.01 1.35 9.13
C LEU A 2 -13.74 1.29 8.26
N GLU A 3 -12.56 1.22 8.88
CA GLU A 3 -11.28 1.15 8.14
C GLU A 3 -11.13 -0.13 7.31
N MET A 4 -11.45 -1.30 7.88
CA MET A 4 -11.38 -2.56 7.14
C MET A 4 -12.27 -2.50 5.90
N LYS A 5 -13.52 -2.06 6.08
CA LYS A 5 -14.45 -1.92 4.95
C LYS A 5 -13.92 -0.94 3.91
N SER A 6 -13.41 0.22 4.32
CA SER A 6 -12.82 1.19 3.40
C SER A 6 -11.62 0.62 2.62
N LEU A 7 -10.79 -0.22 3.26
CA LEU A 7 -9.65 -0.86 2.60
C LEU A 7 -10.04 -2.06 1.72
N GLN A 8 -11.23 -2.63 1.93
CA GLN A 8 -11.77 -3.68 1.05
C GLN A 8 -12.53 -3.08 -0.15
N ASP A 9 -13.25 -1.97 0.07
CA ASP A 9 -13.96 -1.23 -0.98
C ASP A 9 -12.98 -0.45 -1.87
N GLU A 10 -11.93 0.13 -1.27
CA GLU A 10 -10.87 0.89 -1.96
C GLU A 10 -9.47 0.39 -1.53
N PRO A 11 -9.03 -0.77 -2.04
CA PRO A 11 -7.74 -1.35 -1.66
C PRO A 11 -6.56 -0.47 -2.04
N VAL A 12 -5.50 -0.56 -1.24
CA VAL A 12 -4.20 0.04 -1.56
C VAL A 12 -3.50 -0.85 -2.59
N GLU A 13 -2.97 -0.26 -3.65
CA GLU A 13 -2.29 -1.00 -4.73
C GLU A 13 -1.18 -1.92 -4.18
N GLY A 14 -1.26 -3.19 -4.54
CA GLY A 14 -0.34 -4.23 -4.06
C GLY A 14 -0.62 -4.75 -2.65
N PHE A 15 -1.71 -4.35 -2.00
CA PHE A 15 -2.09 -4.85 -0.67
C PHE A 15 -3.46 -5.51 -0.71
N LYS A 16 -3.56 -6.67 -0.05
CA LYS A 16 -4.83 -7.31 0.26
C LYS A 16 -4.92 -7.56 1.75
N ILE A 17 -6.05 -7.16 2.35
CA ILE A 17 -6.27 -7.27 3.78
C ILE A 17 -7.42 -8.21 4.05
N THR A 18 -7.19 -9.14 4.96
CA THR A 18 -8.20 -10.07 5.48
C THR A 18 -8.12 -10.15 7.00
N LEU A 19 -9.15 -10.68 7.64
CA LEU A 19 -9.06 -11.08 9.04
C LEU A 19 -8.35 -12.43 9.14
N VAL A 20 -7.60 -12.62 10.22
CA VAL A 20 -7.02 -13.94 10.55
C VAL A 20 -8.12 -14.90 10.96
N ASP A 21 -9.05 -14.41 11.78
CA ASP A 21 -10.22 -15.11 12.29
C ASP A 21 -11.39 -14.12 12.21
N GLU A 22 -12.54 -14.55 11.68
CA GLU A 22 -13.74 -13.70 11.55
C GLU A 22 -14.25 -13.20 12.91
N SER A 23 -13.93 -13.90 14.00
CA SER A 23 -14.25 -13.51 15.37
C SER A 23 -13.26 -12.53 16.00
N ASP A 24 -12.07 -12.34 15.41
CA ASP A 24 -10.99 -11.49 15.93
C ASP A 24 -10.71 -10.28 15.02
N MET A 25 -11.36 -9.17 15.34
CA MET A 25 -11.19 -7.91 14.60
C MET A 25 -9.87 -7.18 14.89
N TYR A 26 -9.05 -7.66 15.85
CA TYR A 26 -7.81 -7.01 16.25
C TYR A 26 -6.57 -7.63 15.60
N ASN A 27 -6.73 -8.68 14.80
CA ASN A 27 -5.61 -9.33 14.10
C ASN A 27 -5.94 -9.46 12.61
N TRP A 28 -5.25 -8.65 11.80
CA TRP A 28 -5.44 -8.62 10.36
C TRP A 28 -4.25 -9.28 9.67
N GLU A 29 -4.52 -10.02 8.61
CA GLU A 29 -3.51 -10.52 7.69
C GLU A 29 -3.41 -9.59 6.49
N VAL A 30 -2.17 -9.32 6.09
CA VAL A 30 -1.84 -8.42 4.98
C VAL A 30 -0.99 -9.18 3.99
N ALA A 31 -1.53 -9.42 2.81
CA ALA A 31 -0.80 -9.88 1.64
C ALA A 31 -0.25 -8.65 0.89
N ILE A 32 1.03 -8.70 0.55
CA ILE A 32 1.78 -7.61 -0.07
C ILE A 32 2.44 -8.15 -1.33
N PHE A 33 2.16 -7.52 -2.45
CA PHE A 33 2.75 -7.85 -3.74
C PHE A 33 3.89 -6.89 -4.03
N GLY A 34 5.02 -7.42 -4.49
CA GLY A 34 6.14 -6.59 -4.89
C GLY A 34 5.83 -5.81 -6.17
N PRO A 35 6.01 -4.48 -6.20
CA PRO A 35 5.69 -3.68 -7.38
C PRO A 35 6.56 -4.07 -8.59
N PRO A 36 6.04 -3.94 -9.82
CA PRO A 36 6.81 -4.18 -11.03
C PRO A 36 7.96 -3.18 -11.18
N ASN A 37 9.03 -3.57 -11.86
CA ASN A 37 10.26 -2.78 -12.02
C ASN A 37 11.00 -2.50 -10.70
N THR A 38 10.75 -3.29 -9.65
CA THR A 38 11.49 -3.24 -8.39
C THR A 38 12.24 -4.55 -8.15
N HIS A 39 13.15 -4.56 -7.18
CA HIS A 39 13.82 -5.79 -6.77
C HIS A 39 12.87 -6.80 -6.08
N TYR A 40 11.68 -6.35 -5.71
CA TYR A 40 10.63 -7.16 -5.10
C TYR A 40 9.62 -7.71 -6.11
N GLU A 41 9.69 -7.34 -7.39
CA GLU A 41 8.77 -7.75 -8.44
C GLU A 41 8.48 -9.25 -8.42
N GLY A 42 7.18 -9.60 -8.46
CA GLY A 42 6.73 -11.00 -8.41
C GLY A 42 6.84 -11.64 -7.02
N GLY A 43 7.13 -10.85 -5.99
CA GLY A 43 7.13 -11.30 -4.59
C GLY A 43 5.73 -11.31 -3.97
N TYR A 44 5.49 -12.30 -3.10
CA TYR A 44 4.28 -12.44 -2.29
C TYR A 44 4.64 -12.48 -0.81
N PHE A 45 4.53 -11.34 -0.13
CA PHE A 45 4.90 -11.21 1.27
C PHE A 45 3.67 -11.18 2.15
N LYS A 46 3.75 -11.86 3.29
CA LYS A 46 2.69 -11.86 4.29
C LYS A 46 3.14 -11.09 5.52
N ALA A 47 2.24 -10.30 6.05
CA ALA A 47 2.39 -9.57 7.29
C ALA A 47 1.12 -9.66 8.14
N ARG A 48 1.24 -9.32 9.40
CA ARG A 48 0.14 -9.23 10.36
C ARG A 48 0.13 -7.85 11.00
N ILE A 49 -1.06 -7.27 11.10
CA ILE A 49 -1.33 -6.07 11.89
C ILE A 49 -2.08 -6.50 13.14
N LYS A 50 -1.53 -6.16 14.31
CA LYS A 50 -2.17 -6.40 15.59
C LYS A 50 -2.53 -5.08 16.25
N PHE A 51 -3.82 -4.86 16.47
CA PHE A 51 -4.35 -3.64 17.06
C PHE A 51 -4.40 -3.76 18.58
N PRO A 52 -4.05 -2.70 19.32
CA PRO A 52 -4.30 -2.65 20.76
C PRO A 52 -5.78 -2.38 21.04
N VAL A 53 -6.21 -2.61 22.29
CA VAL A 53 -7.60 -2.43 22.72
C VAL A 53 -8.08 -0.98 22.66
N ASP A 54 -7.14 -0.04 22.76
CA ASP A 54 -7.35 1.41 22.76
C ASP A 54 -7.03 2.05 21.40
N TYR A 55 -6.94 1.27 20.31
CA TYR A 55 -6.80 1.82 18.96
C TYR A 55 -7.97 2.80 18.65
N PRO A 56 -7.70 3.99 18.07
CA PRO A 56 -6.44 4.48 17.49
C PRO A 56 -5.56 5.33 18.42
N TYR A 57 -5.81 5.35 19.74
CA TYR A 57 -4.98 6.13 20.67
C TYR A 57 -3.55 5.57 20.79
N SER A 58 -3.42 4.25 20.78
CA SER A 58 -2.13 3.55 20.69
C SER A 58 -1.91 2.95 19.28
N PRO A 59 -0.66 2.91 18.79
CA PRO A 59 -0.36 2.35 17.47
C PRO A 59 -0.58 0.84 17.43
N PRO A 60 -0.97 0.29 16.27
CA PRO A 60 -0.91 -1.14 16.04
C PRO A 60 0.55 -1.62 15.86
N ALA A 61 0.78 -2.91 16.05
CA ALA A 61 2.04 -3.55 15.69
C ALA A 61 1.94 -4.10 14.25
N PHE A 62 2.95 -3.85 13.42
CA PHE A 62 3.07 -4.40 12.07
C PHE A 62 4.27 -5.35 12.02
N ARG A 63 4.03 -6.61 11.66
CA ARG A 63 5.06 -7.65 11.59
C ARG A 63 4.97 -8.43 10.29
N PHE A 64 6.09 -8.57 9.59
CA PHE A 64 6.21 -9.52 8.50
C PHE A 64 6.24 -10.97 9.02
N LEU A 65 5.39 -11.82 8.46
CA LEU A 65 5.42 -13.27 8.65
C LEU A 65 6.44 -13.90 7.69
N THR A 66 6.53 -13.37 6.47
CA THR A 66 7.59 -13.71 5.53
C THR A 66 8.92 -13.13 6.03
N LYS A 67 9.99 -13.93 6.03
CA LYS A 67 11.31 -13.43 6.45
C LYS A 67 11.83 -12.39 5.46
N MET A 68 12.08 -11.18 5.93
CA MET A 68 12.57 -10.04 5.12
C MET A 68 14.01 -9.68 5.49
N TRP A 69 14.86 -9.48 4.48
CA TRP A 69 16.19 -8.92 4.67
C TRP A 69 16.16 -7.44 4.31
N HIS A 70 16.06 -6.58 5.33
CA HIS A 70 15.83 -5.15 5.11
C HIS A 70 16.43 -4.30 6.23
N PRO A 71 17.01 -3.12 5.95
CA PRO A 71 17.61 -2.24 6.97
C PRO A 71 16.66 -1.86 8.11
N ASN A 72 15.35 -1.76 7.85
CA ASN A 72 14.35 -1.31 8.83
C ASN A 72 13.37 -2.41 9.27
N ILE A 73 13.68 -3.68 9.02
CA ILE A 73 12.89 -4.82 9.51
C ILE A 73 13.78 -5.66 10.42
N TYR A 74 13.31 -5.91 11.64
CA TYR A 74 14.00 -6.76 12.61
C TYR A 74 13.96 -8.23 12.17
N GLU A 75 14.84 -9.06 12.74
CA GLU A 75 14.88 -10.50 12.43
C GLU A 75 13.58 -11.24 12.76
N ASN A 76 12.82 -10.73 13.74
CA ASN A 76 11.52 -11.25 14.14
C ASN A 76 10.36 -10.76 13.23
N GLY A 77 10.67 -9.93 12.23
CA GLY A 77 9.72 -9.37 11.27
C GLY A 77 9.09 -8.05 11.68
N ASP A 78 9.34 -7.54 12.89
CA ASP A 78 8.80 -6.24 13.31
C ASP A 78 9.38 -5.11 12.44
N VAL A 79 8.52 -4.17 12.05
CA VAL A 79 8.90 -3.03 11.21
C VAL A 79 9.23 -1.83 12.08
N CYS A 80 10.40 -1.22 11.85
CA CYS A 80 10.82 0.00 12.52
C CYS A 80 10.51 1.23 11.66
N ILE A 81 9.32 1.80 11.85
CA ILE A 81 8.91 3.08 11.24
C ILE A 81 8.40 4.03 12.32
N SER A 82 8.75 5.30 12.18
CA SER A 82 8.46 6.34 13.19
C SER A 82 6.96 6.45 13.50
N ILE A 83 6.09 6.29 12.49
CA ILE A 83 4.64 6.39 12.65
C ILE A 83 4.04 5.28 13.51
N LEU A 84 4.71 4.15 13.74
CA LEU A 84 4.24 3.08 14.64
C LEU A 84 4.73 3.25 16.08
N HIS A 85 5.37 4.38 16.37
CA HIS A 85 5.80 4.74 17.70
C HIS A 85 5.02 5.95 18.23
N PRO A 86 4.67 5.97 19.52
CA PRO A 86 4.10 7.15 20.17
C PRO A 86 5.00 8.39 19.97
N PRO A 87 4.43 9.60 20.04
CA PRO A 87 5.23 10.81 20.02
C PRO A 87 6.17 10.81 21.23
N VAL A 88 7.41 11.24 21.01
CA VAL A 88 8.35 11.53 22.08
C VAL A 88 8.22 13.02 22.37
N ASP A 89 8.00 13.39 23.63
CA ASP A 89 8.03 14.79 24.07
C ASP A 89 9.47 15.32 24.12
N ASP A 90 10.17 15.24 22.98
CA ASP A 90 11.50 15.80 22.79
C ASP A 90 11.45 16.91 21.73
N PRO A 91 11.39 18.19 22.15
CA PRO A 91 11.40 19.34 21.26
C PRO A 91 12.64 19.42 20.35
N GLN A 92 13.69 18.65 20.65
CA GLN A 92 14.96 18.67 19.95
C GLN A 92 15.13 17.51 18.96
N SER A 93 14.18 16.58 18.93
CA SER A 93 14.16 15.44 17.99
C SER A 93 14.05 15.88 16.53
N GLY A 94 13.42 17.03 16.27
CA GLY A 94 13.17 17.55 14.92
C GLY A 94 12.11 16.79 14.13
N GLU A 95 11.39 15.87 14.76
CA GLU A 95 10.35 15.07 14.12
C GLU A 95 8.99 15.78 14.12
N LEU A 96 8.27 15.70 13.01
CA LEU A 96 6.93 16.27 12.89
C LEU A 96 5.88 15.37 13.58
N PRO A 97 4.79 15.93 14.13
CA PRO A 97 3.70 15.12 14.68
C PRO A 97 3.09 14.12 13.68
N SER A 98 3.17 14.41 12.38
CA SER A 98 2.73 13.52 11.29
C SER A 98 3.68 12.34 11.04
N GLU A 99 4.92 12.42 11.52
CA GLU A 99 5.92 11.36 11.41
C GLU A 99 5.85 10.38 12.59
N ARG A 100 5.02 10.66 13.58
CA ARG A 100 4.74 9.81 14.75
C ARG A 100 3.29 9.35 14.78
N TRP A 101 3.02 8.33 15.59
CA TRP A 101 1.65 7.87 15.78
C TRP A 101 0.82 8.97 16.43
N ASN A 102 -0.38 9.18 15.90
CA ASN A 102 -1.39 9.99 16.54
C ASN A 102 -2.78 9.48 16.12
N PRO A 103 -3.86 9.79 16.85
CA PRO A 103 -5.19 9.24 16.58
C PRO A 103 -5.81 9.61 15.21
N THR A 104 -5.17 10.48 14.42
CA THR A 104 -5.59 10.80 13.04
C THR A 104 -4.94 9.90 11.98
N GLN A 105 -3.89 9.15 12.37
CA GLN A 105 -3.31 8.10 11.53
C GLN A 105 -4.26 6.91 11.43
N ASN A 106 -4.11 6.14 10.36
CA ASN A 106 -4.98 5.00 10.07
C ASN A 106 -4.19 3.90 9.35
N VAL A 107 -4.82 2.75 9.11
CA VAL A 107 -4.13 1.62 8.48
C VAL A 107 -3.65 1.97 7.07
N ARG A 108 -4.39 2.77 6.30
CA ARG A 108 -3.95 3.21 4.96
C ARG A 108 -2.63 3.97 5.02
N THR A 109 -2.46 4.90 5.97
CA THR A 109 -1.19 5.64 6.12
C THR A 109 -0.04 4.73 6.55
N ILE A 110 -0.32 3.69 7.35
CA ILE A 110 0.66 2.65 7.67
C ILE A 110 1.13 1.91 6.42
N LEU A 111 0.21 1.41 5.59
CA LEU A 111 0.57 0.65 4.39
C LEU A 111 1.41 1.49 3.42
N LEU A 112 1.00 2.73 3.17
CA LEU A 112 1.75 3.65 2.30
C LEU A 112 3.16 3.93 2.85
N SER A 113 3.29 4.07 4.17
CA SER A 113 4.59 4.26 4.81
C SER A 113 5.48 3.01 4.71
N VAL A 114 4.90 1.80 4.78
CA VAL A 114 5.64 0.54 4.56
C VAL A 114 6.15 0.45 3.12
N ILE A 115 5.34 0.84 2.12
CA ILE A 115 5.80 0.90 0.71
C ILE A 115 6.98 1.85 0.57
N SER A 116 6.84 3.06 1.12
CA SER A 116 7.91 4.07 1.07
C SER A 116 9.19 3.55 1.72
N LEU A 117 9.09 2.88 2.88
CA LEU A 117 10.23 2.31 3.58
C LEU A 117 10.93 1.18 2.79
N LEU A 118 10.15 0.31 2.12
CA LEU A 118 10.70 -0.78 1.31
C LEU A 118 11.47 -0.27 0.09
N ASN A 119 11.05 0.87 -0.46
CA ASN A 119 11.71 1.52 -1.60
C ASN A 119 12.93 2.35 -1.17
N GLU A 120 12.80 3.09 -0.06
CA GLU A 120 13.84 3.99 0.45
C GLU A 120 14.12 3.69 1.93
N PRO A 121 15.01 2.70 2.21
CA PRO A 121 15.35 2.34 3.57
C PRO A 121 16.04 3.47 4.34
N ASN A 122 15.62 3.68 5.59
CA ASN A 122 16.31 4.59 6.50
C ASN A 122 17.58 3.92 7.05
N THR A 123 18.74 4.44 6.64
CA THR A 123 20.05 3.92 7.05
C THR A 123 20.67 4.62 8.26
N PHE A 124 20.07 5.71 8.75
CA PHE A 124 20.55 6.46 9.91
C PHE A 124 20.20 5.75 11.23
N SER A 125 19.01 5.14 11.30
CA SER A 125 18.56 4.33 12.44
C SER A 125 18.02 2.97 11.96
N PRO A 126 18.92 2.04 11.59
CA PRO A 126 18.51 0.74 11.07
C PRO A 126 18.11 -0.21 12.19
N ALA A 127 17.07 -1.01 11.94
CA ALA A 127 16.69 -2.16 12.76
C ALA A 127 17.64 -3.35 12.55
N ASN A 128 18.13 -3.50 11.31
CA ASN A 128 19.11 -4.52 10.92
C ASN A 128 20.36 -3.82 10.38
N VAL A 129 21.40 -3.79 11.22
CA VAL A 129 22.66 -3.09 10.93
C VAL A 129 23.38 -3.74 9.74
N ASP A 130 23.40 -5.07 9.65
CA ASP A 130 24.08 -5.78 8.57
C ASP A 130 23.40 -5.53 7.22
N ALA A 131 22.07 -5.62 7.16
CA ALA A 131 21.31 -5.27 5.97
C ALA A 131 21.52 -3.80 5.57
N SER A 132 21.61 -2.89 6.55
CA SER A 132 21.89 -1.47 6.32
C SER A 132 23.27 -1.23 5.72
N VAL A 133 24.31 -1.93 6.22
CA VAL A 133 25.67 -1.86 5.66
C VAL A 133 25.70 -2.40 4.23
N MET A 134 25.08 -3.54 3.96
CA MET A 134 24.99 -4.12 2.61
C MET A 134 24.23 -3.20 1.65
N TYR A 135 23.10 -2.62 2.07
CA TYR A 135 22.33 -1.68 1.27
C TYR A 135 23.16 -0.44 0.90
N ARG A 136 23.88 0.15 1.86
CA ARG A 136 24.77 1.29 1.57
C ARG A 136 25.86 0.92 0.57
N LYS A 137 26.52 -0.24 0.73
CA LYS A 137 27.52 -0.72 -0.25
C LYS A 137 26.93 -0.87 -1.65
N TRP A 138 25.76 -1.51 -1.76
CA TRP A 138 25.04 -1.64 -3.04
C TRP A 138 24.74 -0.27 -3.67
N ARG A 139 24.14 0.64 -2.90
CA ARG A 139 23.78 2.00 -3.35
C ARG A 139 25.01 2.80 -3.79
N ASP A 140 26.04 2.85 -2.96
CA ASP A 140 27.24 3.66 -3.19
C ASP A 140 28.07 3.10 -4.37
N SER A 141 28.00 1.79 -4.60
CA SER A 141 28.60 1.14 -5.77
C SER A 141 27.82 1.35 -7.09
N LYS A 142 26.66 2.02 -7.03
CA LYS A 142 25.70 2.18 -8.14
C LYS A 142 25.25 0.83 -8.72
N GLY A 143 25.00 -0.14 -7.84
CA GLY A 143 24.51 -1.48 -8.19
C GLY A 143 25.57 -2.45 -8.73
N LYS A 144 26.86 -2.13 -8.62
CA LYS A 144 27.96 -3.03 -8.99
C LYS A 144 28.14 -4.16 -7.98
N ASP A 145 28.06 -3.83 -6.69
CA ASP A 145 27.96 -4.82 -5.62
C ASP A 145 26.55 -5.39 -5.65
N ARG A 146 26.42 -6.71 -5.85
CA ARG A 146 25.12 -7.37 -6.05
C ARG A 146 24.64 -8.14 -4.83
N GLU A 147 25.42 -8.20 -3.76
CA GLU A 147 25.17 -9.07 -2.60
C GLU A 147 23.77 -8.81 -2.01
N TYR A 148 23.45 -7.54 -1.75
CA TYR A 148 22.15 -7.13 -1.19
C TYR A 148 20.96 -7.54 -2.08
N ILE A 149 21.07 -7.29 -3.39
CA ILE A 149 19.99 -7.59 -4.35
C ILE A 149 19.84 -9.09 -4.59
N GLU A 150 20.92 -9.86 -4.51
CA GLU A 150 20.86 -11.31 -4.64
C GLU A 150 20.14 -11.96 -3.45
N ILE A 151 20.27 -11.40 -2.25
CA ILE A 151 19.49 -11.83 -1.08
C ILE A 151 18.00 -11.53 -1.31
N ILE A 152 17.65 -10.31 -1.73
CA ILE A 152 16.25 -9.93 -1.99
C ILE A 152 15.65 -10.85 -3.07
N ARG A 153 16.35 -11.08 -4.18
CA ARG A 153 15.86 -11.98 -5.25
C ARG A 153 15.62 -13.40 -4.77
N LYS A 154 16.50 -13.94 -3.91
CA LYS A 154 16.30 -15.25 -3.30
C LYS A 154 15.05 -15.28 -2.42
N GLN A 155 14.79 -14.22 -1.65
CA GLN A 155 13.58 -14.11 -0.84
C GLN A 155 12.32 -14.03 -1.70
N VAL A 156 12.31 -13.18 -2.73
CA VAL A 156 11.21 -13.09 -3.71
C VAL A 156 10.90 -14.46 -4.32
N LEU A 157 11.93 -15.19 -4.78
CA LEU A 157 11.75 -16.51 -5.36
C LEU A 157 11.17 -17.52 -4.35
N ALA A 158 11.61 -17.46 -3.08
CA ALA A 158 11.07 -18.32 -2.02
C ALA A 158 9.57 -18.08 -1.77
N THR A 159 9.08 -16.85 -1.95
CA THR A 159 7.66 -16.54 -1.76
C THR A 159 6.72 -17.19 -2.78
N LYS A 160 7.24 -17.67 -3.92
CA LYS A 160 6.41 -18.35 -4.94
C LYS A 160 5.74 -19.61 -4.38
N ALA A 161 6.45 -20.37 -3.55
CA ALA A 161 5.89 -21.54 -2.88
C ALA A 161 4.76 -21.16 -1.91
N ASP A 162 4.86 -20.00 -1.25
CA ASP A 162 3.80 -19.48 -0.39
C ASP A 162 2.59 -19.04 -1.21
N ALA A 163 2.81 -18.39 -2.37
CA ALA A 163 1.74 -17.96 -3.26
C ALA A 163 0.98 -19.16 -3.85
N GLU A 164 1.70 -20.20 -4.29
CA GLU A 164 1.12 -21.45 -4.79
C GLU A 164 0.30 -22.16 -3.71
N ARG A 165 0.82 -22.25 -2.49
CA ARG A 165 0.12 -22.87 -1.35
C ARG A 165 -1.20 -22.17 -1.04
N ASP A 166 -1.23 -20.85 -1.15
CA ASP A 166 -2.39 -20.03 -0.82
C ASP A 166 -3.31 -19.80 -2.04
N GLY A 167 -2.97 -20.35 -3.21
CA GLY A 167 -3.74 -20.20 -4.45
C GLY A 167 -3.77 -18.78 -5.01
N VAL A 168 -2.75 -17.97 -4.71
CA VAL A 168 -2.68 -16.55 -5.08
C VAL A 168 -1.92 -16.38 -6.40
N LYS A 169 -2.57 -15.75 -7.39
CA LYS A 169 -1.88 -15.29 -8.61
C LYS A 169 -1.20 -13.96 -8.32
N VAL A 170 0.13 -13.94 -8.32
CA VAL A 170 0.94 -12.73 -8.10
C VAL A 170 0.91 -11.85 -9.37
N PRO A 171 0.59 -10.55 -9.27
CA PRO A 171 0.64 -9.64 -10.41
C PRO A 171 2.10 -9.42 -10.85
N ILE A 172 2.34 -9.48 -12.16
CA ILE A 172 3.68 -9.27 -12.74
C ILE A 172 3.73 -8.08 -13.71
N THR A 173 2.56 -7.58 -14.13
CA THR A 173 2.47 -6.37 -14.95
C THR A 173 1.96 -5.20 -14.12
N LEU A 174 2.21 -3.98 -14.61
CA LEU A 174 1.67 -2.78 -13.97
C LEU A 174 0.14 -2.75 -13.99
N ASP A 175 -0.47 -3.16 -15.11
CA ASP A 175 -1.92 -3.23 -15.23
C ASP A 175 -2.50 -4.23 -14.21
N GLU A 176 -1.93 -5.43 -14.07
CA GLU A 176 -2.39 -6.40 -13.07
C GLU A 176 -2.20 -5.87 -11.64
N TYR A 177 -1.09 -5.17 -11.37
CA TYR A 177 -0.78 -4.60 -10.06
C TYR A 177 -1.78 -3.49 -9.67
N CYS A 178 -2.17 -2.65 -10.64
CA CYS A 178 -3.13 -1.58 -10.45
C CYS A 178 -4.59 -2.05 -10.55
N GLU A 179 -4.92 -3.11 -11.31
CA GLU A 179 -6.29 -3.66 -11.41
C GLU A 179 -6.78 -4.26 -10.09
N TRP A 180 -5.88 -4.73 -9.24
CA TRP A 180 -6.20 -5.15 -7.87
C TRP A 180 -6.75 -4.03 -6.97
N SER A 181 -6.73 -2.77 -7.43
CA SER A 181 -7.39 -1.63 -6.78
C SER A 181 -8.88 -1.50 -7.08
N LEU A 182 -9.45 -2.29 -8.00
CA LEU A 182 -10.86 -2.19 -8.36
C LEU A 182 -11.73 -3.01 -7.38
N PRO A 183 -12.82 -2.44 -6.83
CA PRO A 183 -13.76 -3.21 -6.03
C PRO A 183 -14.27 -4.38 -6.87
N VAL A 184 -14.26 -5.58 -6.30
CA VAL A 184 -14.86 -6.76 -6.92
C VAL A 184 -16.32 -6.43 -7.19
N VAL A 185 -16.66 -6.14 -8.44
CA VAL A 185 -18.05 -6.02 -8.84
C VAL A 185 -18.63 -7.42 -8.66
N VAL A 186 -19.36 -7.62 -7.56
CA VAL A 186 -20.21 -8.79 -7.41
C VAL A 186 -21.27 -8.64 -8.48
N VAL A 187 -21.04 -9.24 -9.65
CA VAL A 187 -22.08 -9.42 -10.65
C VAL A 187 -23.06 -10.39 -10.04
N VAL A 188 -24.04 -9.87 -9.32
CA VAL A 188 -25.22 -10.65 -8.94
C VAL A 188 -25.92 -10.96 -10.25
N VAL A 189 -25.72 -12.19 -10.75
CA VAL A 189 -26.52 -12.69 -11.87
C VAL A 189 -27.94 -12.87 -11.33
N VAL A 190 -28.75 -11.83 -11.45
CA VAL A 190 -30.19 -11.94 -11.21
C VAL A 190 -30.76 -12.68 -12.42
N SER A 191 -30.91 -13.99 -12.28
CA SER A 191 -31.71 -14.76 -13.23
C SER A 191 -33.19 -14.42 -12.99
N SER A 192 -33.65 -13.31 -13.56
CA SER A 192 -35.08 -13.03 -13.68
C SER A 192 -35.50 -13.19 -15.13
N SER A 193 -36.23 -14.28 -15.37
CA SER A 193 -37.12 -14.38 -16.52
C SER A 193 -38.13 -13.23 -16.45
N SER A 194 -38.16 -12.42 -17.52
CA SER A 194 -39.18 -11.43 -17.88
C SER A 194 -38.78 -9.96 -17.72
N SER A 195 -38.89 -9.27 -18.86
CA SER A 195 -39.01 -7.83 -19.12
C SER A 195 -37.82 -6.91 -18.79
N ARG A 196 -37.27 -6.35 -19.88
CA ARG A 196 -36.28 -5.28 -19.96
C ARG A 196 -36.69 -4.05 -19.18
N GLU A 197 -35.77 -3.53 -18.36
CA GLU A 197 -35.60 -2.12 -18.05
C GLU A 197 -34.16 -1.93 -17.51
N GLU A 198 -33.25 -1.46 -18.37
CA GLU A 198 -31.91 -1.04 -17.96
C GLU A 198 -32.00 0.37 -17.37
N CYS A 199 -31.82 0.47 -16.05
CA CYS A 199 -31.59 1.76 -15.40
C CYS A 199 -30.08 1.94 -15.23
N ASN A 200 -29.45 2.63 -16.20
CA ASN A 200 -28.02 2.88 -16.21
C ASN A 200 -27.73 4.19 -15.45
N ILE A 201 -27.40 4.11 -14.16
CA ILE A 201 -26.83 5.23 -13.40
C ILE A 201 -25.32 5.04 -13.37
N THR A 202 -24.67 5.37 -14.48
CA THR A 202 -23.23 5.60 -14.54
C THR A 202 -22.92 7.01 -14.04
N GLY A 203 -22.39 7.12 -12.83
CA GLY A 203 -21.85 8.36 -12.28
C GLY A 203 -20.38 8.18 -11.90
N ASN A 204 -19.50 8.21 -12.90
CA ASN A 204 -18.06 8.08 -12.77
C ASN A 204 -17.44 9.49 -12.87
N LEU A 205 -16.84 10.01 -11.79
CA LEU A 205 -16.13 11.29 -11.79
C LEU A 205 -14.60 11.14 -11.79
N THR A 206 -14.06 9.93 -11.92
CA THR A 206 -12.60 9.71 -11.86
C THR A 206 -11.97 9.37 -13.21
N LYS A 207 -12.76 9.21 -14.28
CA LYS A 207 -12.25 8.88 -15.62
C LYS A 207 -11.87 10.07 -16.52
N GLN A 208 -11.95 11.32 -16.05
CA GLN A 208 -11.68 12.47 -16.92
C GLN A 208 -10.25 13.05 -16.85
N CYS A 209 -9.30 12.39 -16.16
CA CYS A 209 -7.92 12.89 -16.06
C CYS A 209 -6.85 12.08 -16.79
N CYS A 210 -7.17 10.95 -17.43
CA CYS A 210 -6.13 10.08 -18.03
C CYS A 210 -6.14 9.97 -19.56
N GLU A 211 -7.06 10.61 -20.29
CA GLU A 211 -7.17 10.41 -21.76
C GLU A 211 -6.88 11.64 -22.65
N GLU A 212 -6.28 12.72 -22.14
CA GLU A 212 -5.95 13.91 -22.96
C GLU A 212 -4.45 14.19 -23.17
N THR A 213 -3.58 13.17 -23.17
CA THR A 213 -2.15 13.37 -23.53
C THR A 213 -1.64 12.50 -24.69
N ALA A 214 -2.51 11.89 -25.48
CA ALA A 214 -2.08 11.07 -26.60
C ALA A 214 -2.94 11.22 -27.87
N SER A 215 -3.20 12.45 -28.34
CA SER A 215 -3.43 12.69 -29.78
C SER A 215 -3.49 14.18 -30.09
N THR A 216 -2.86 14.55 -31.20
CA THR A 216 -2.87 15.87 -31.87
C THR A 216 -2.04 16.98 -31.22
N GLY A 217 -0.87 17.24 -31.81
CA GLY A 217 -0.19 18.52 -31.62
C GLY A 217 -1.05 19.63 -32.24
N HIS A 218 -1.45 20.60 -31.43
CA HIS A 218 -1.72 21.99 -31.79
C HIS A 218 -1.58 22.84 -30.52
N GLN A 219 -0.91 23.99 -30.65
CA GLN A 219 -0.82 25.00 -29.60
C GLN A 219 -2.21 25.66 -29.36
N VAL A 220 -2.43 26.15 -28.14
CA VAL A 220 -2.75 27.57 -27.81
C VAL A 220 -3.76 27.74 -26.66
N SER A 221 -3.29 28.50 -25.66
CA SER A 221 -3.96 29.44 -24.75
C SER A 221 -4.90 28.99 -23.62
N SER A 222 -4.50 29.48 -22.44
CA SER A 222 -5.27 29.78 -21.23
C SER A 222 -6.69 30.32 -21.44
N ALA A 223 -7.64 29.86 -20.62
CA ALA A 223 -8.83 30.64 -20.28
C ALA A 223 -9.21 30.44 -18.80
N ARG A 224 -9.47 31.57 -18.14
CA ARG A 224 -9.78 31.74 -16.71
C ARG A 224 -11.21 31.28 -16.40
N ARG A 225 -11.45 30.78 -15.18
CA ARG A 225 -12.81 30.63 -14.62
C ARG A 225 -13.35 32.00 -14.20
N SER A 226 -14.42 32.45 -14.85
CA SER A 226 -15.34 33.46 -14.33
C SER A 226 -16.45 32.77 -13.55
N THR A 227 -16.66 33.23 -12.32
CA THR A 227 -17.85 32.95 -11.50
C THR A 227 -19.08 33.57 -12.15
N ASP A 228 -20.17 32.82 -12.26
CA ASP A 228 -21.47 33.42 -12.54
C ASP A 228 -22.54 32.96 -11.55
N SER A 229 -23.29 33.95 -11.12
CA SER A 229 -24.34 33.97 -10.11
C SER A 229 -25.68 33.99 -10.83
N GLY A 230 -26.48 32.94 -10.67
CA GLY A 230 -27.85 32.90 -11.19
C GLY A 230 -28.87 33.12 -10.08
N GLY A 231 -29.41 34.34 -9.98
CA GLY A 231 -30.58 34.64 -9.17
C GLY A 231 -31.87 34.16 -9.85
N LEU A 232 -32.84 33.70 -9.04
CA LEU A 232 -34.24 33.58 -9.41
C LEU A 232 -35.06 34.59 -8.61
N THR A 233 -35.84 35.39 -9.34
CA THR A 233 -37.11 35.97 -8.89
C THR A 233 -38.19 35.49 -9.83
N CYS A 234 -39.26 34.95 -9.21
CA CYS A 234 -40.56 34.51 -9.72
C CYS A 234 -40.57 33.33 -10.71
#